data_AF-A0A2M7V059-F1
#
_entry.id   AF-A0A2M7V059-F1
#
_cell.length_a   1.000
_cell.length_b   1.000
_cell.length_c   1.000
_cell.angle_alpha   90.00
_cell.angle_beta   90.00
_cell.angle_gamma   90.00
#
_symmetry.space_group_name_H-M   'P 1'
#
loop_
_entity.id
_entity.type
_entity.pdbx_description
1 polymer ?
#
loop_
_entity_poly.entity_id
_entity_poly.type
_entity_poly.pdbx_seq_one_letter_code
_entity_poly.pdbx_strand_id
1 'polypeptide(L)' 'EGIVADILTNVSFHPRGIKVRLQTGEVGRVQKIYER' A
#
# COMPACT_ATOMS: atom_id res chain seq x y z
N GLU A 1 3.95 -10.48 3.49
CA GLU A 1 3.71 -10.18 2.07
C GLU A 1 2.24 -10.49 1.77
N GLY A 2 1.56 -9.73 0.91
CA GLY A 2 0.12 -9.92 0.68
C GLY A 2 -0.45 -9.04 -0.43
N ILE A 3 -1.69 -9.31 -0.80
CA ILE A 3 -2.41 -8.55 -1.83
C ILE A 3 -3.04 -7.31 -1.19
N VAL A 4 -2.78 -6.14 -1.78
CA VAL A 4 -3.38 -4.87 -1.37
C VAL A 4 -4.86 -4.87 -1.76
N ALA A 5 -5.72 -4.59 -0.79
CA ALA A 5 -7.15 -4.34 -1.00
C ALA A 5 -7.39 -2.86 -1.31
N ASP A 6 -6.91 -1.96 -0.45
CA ASP A 6 -7.17 -0.53 -0.55
C ASP A 6 -5.89 0.29 -0.45
N ILE A 7 -5.83 1.36 -1.25
CA ILE A 7 -4.84 2.42 -1.10
C ILE A 7 -5.42 3.48 -0.16
N LEU A 8 -4.80 3.64 1.01
CA LEU A 8 -5.27 4.55 2.07
C LEU A 8 -4.56 5.90 2.04
N THR A 9 -3.92 6.25 0.92
CA THR A 9 -3.22 7.54 0.80
C THR A 9 -3.68 8.29 -0.43
N ASN A 10 -4.05 9.56 -0.22
CA ASN A 10 -4.74 10.41 -1.19
C ASN A 10 -3.78 11.34 -1.96
N VAL A 11 -2.58 11.60 -1.44
CA VAL A 11 -1.60 12.46 -2.13
C VAL A 11 -0.82 11.65 -3.16
N SER A 12 -0.23 12.27 -4.18
CA SER A 12 0.63 11.53 -5.13
C SER A 12 2.06 11.33 -4.60
N PHE A 13 2.51 12.27 -3.75
CA PHE A 13 3.85 12.28 -3.18
C PHE A 13 3.86 11.75 -1.75
N HIS A 14 4.60 10.67 -1.53
CA HIS A 14 4.64 9.97 -0.25
C HIS A 14 6.06 9.79 0.26
N PRO A 15 6.59 10.74 1.07
CA PRO A 15 7.97 10.65 1.56
C PRO A 15 8.21 9.42 2.46
N ARG A 16 7.14 8.82 3.01
CA ARG A 16 7.20 7.60 3.84
C ARG A 16 6.57 6.38 3.16
N GLY A 17 6.30 6.45 1.86
CA GLY A 17 5.61 5.39 1.10
C GLY A 17 4.08 5.41 1.24
N ILE A 18 3.43 4.58 0.41
CA ILE A 18 1.98 4.52 0.27
C ILE A 18 1.40 3.66 1.40
N LYS A 19 0.51 4.23 2.21
CA LYS A 19 -0.29 3.49 3.20
C LYS A 19 -1.34 2.66 2.46
N VAL A 20 -1.43 1.39 2.80
CA VAL A 20 -2.34 0.43 2.19
C VAL A 20 -2.99 -0.47 3.23
N ARG A 21 -4.14 -1.03 2.88
CA ARG A 21 -4.78 -2.14 3.61
C ARG A 21 -4.63 -3.41 2.77
N LEU A 22 -4.22 -4.51 3.40
CA LEU A 22 -4.19 -5.82 2.78
C LEU A 22 -5.59 -6.46 2.79
N GLN A 23 -5.83 -7.44 1.92
CA GLN A 23 -7.08 -8.23 1.93
C GLN A 23 -7.30 -8.98 3.24
N THR A 24 -6.25 -9.22 4.02
CA THR A 24 -6.31 -9.77 5.39
C THR A 24 -6.87 -8.78 6.42
N GLY A 25 -7.03 -7.51 6.05
CA GLY A 25 -7.47 -6.41 6.94
C GLY A 25 -6.32 -5.64 7.59
N GLU A 26 -5.10 -6.16 7.51
CA GLU A 26 -3.89 -5.53 8.06
C GLU A 26 -3.53 -4.23 7.35
N VAL A 27 -2.98 -3.26 8.08
CA VAL A 27 -2.62 -1.93 7.54
C VAL A 27 -1.10 -1.76 7.58
N GLY A 28 -0.53 -1.36 6.45
CA GLY A 28 0.93 -1.23 6.28
C GLY A 28 1.33 -0.18 5.25
N ARG A 29 2.62 -0.20 4.88
CA ARG A 29 3.21 0.62 3.82
C ARG A 29 3.75 -0.28 2.71
N VAL A 30 3.58 0.15 1.47
CA VAL A 30 4.13 -0.56 0.30
C VAL A 30 5.66 -0.45 0.30
N GLN A 31 6.35 -1.59 0.18
CA GLN A 31 7.82 -1.63 0.02
C GLN A 31 8.25 -1.75 -1.45
N LYS A 32 7.54 -2.55 -2.25
CA LYS A 32 7.82 -2.78 -3.67
C LYS A 32 6.51 -2.89 -4.44
N ILE A 33 6.49 -2.31 -5.64
CA ILE A 33 5.40 -2.48 -6.61
C ILE A 33 5.96 -3.42 -7.68
N TYR A 34 5.28 -4.53 -7.90
CA TYR A 34 5.59 -5.42 -9.02
C TYR A 34 4.69 -5.01 -10.19
N GLU A 35 5.29 -4.51 -11.26
CA GLU A 35 4.62 -4.35 -12.54
C GLU A 35 4.64 -5.70 -13.27
N ARG A 36 3.64 -5.95 -14.10
CA ARG A 36 3.51 -7.20 -14.86
C ARG A 36 4.00 -7.01 -16.29
#